data_AF-A0A7K8AA02-F1
#
_entry.id   AF-A0A7K8AA02-F1
#
_cell.length_a   1.000
_cell.length_b   1.000
_cell.length_c   1.000
_cell.angle_alpha   90.00
_cell.angle_beta   90.00
_cell.angle_gamma   90.00
#
_symmetry.space_group_name_H-M   'P 1'
#
loop_
_entity.id
_entity.type
_entity.pdbx_description
1 polymer ?
#
loop_
_entity_poly.entity_id
_entity_poly.type
_entity_poly.pdbx_seq_one_letter_code
_entity_poly.pdbx_strand_id
1 'polypeptide(L)'
;VPVDGSHWLSMREVADSLRQKGHEVVVLAPDVSLHIKPSKNFVMKKYSVPYMEEDLKKEFPAFFHFSFEQGSFLERFVKAYQSIKTITTFGVSSCGHLLQNKELIRYLEENEF
;
A
#
# COMPACT_ATOMS: atom_id res chain seq x y z
N VAL A 1 -6.91 0.90 -7.17
CA VAL A 1 -6.73 1.30 -5.75
C VAL A 1 -5.30 1.78 -5.57
N PRO A 2 -5.07 3.01 -5.10
CA PRO A 2 -3.72 3.54 -4.89
C PRO A 2 -3.02 2.75 -3.80
N VAL A 3 -1.82 2.25 -4.10
CA VAL A 3 -0.97 1.52 -3.16
C VAL A 3 0.09 2.47 -2.62
N ASP A 4 0.72 2.12 -1.49
CA ASP A 4 1.84 2.87 -0.90
C ASP A 4 2.94 3.21 -1.95
N GLY A 5 3.71 4.26 -1.69
CA GLY A 5 4.68 4.84 -2.63
C GLY A 5 4.10 5.99 -3.45
N SER A 6 4.56 6.15 -4.69
CA SER A 6 4.22 7.31 -5.53
C SER A 6 2.72 7.47 -5.78
N HIS A 7 1.99 6.36 -5.96
CA HIS A 7 0.54 6.40 -6.14
C HIS A 7 -0.18 7.02 -4.94
N TRP A 8 0.20 6.62 -3.72
CA TRP A 8 -0.35 7.23 -2.50
C TRP A 8 0.03 8.69 -2.34
N LEU A 9 1.28 9.07 -2.63
CA LEU A 9 1.73 10.47 -2.52
C LEU A 9 0.89 11.40 -3.41
N SER A 10 0.58 10.98 -4.64
CA SER A 10 -0.32 11.74 -5.52
C SER A 10 -1.75 11.77 -5.00
N MET A 11 -2.23 10.67 -4.44
CA MET A 11 -3.61 10.57 -3.93
C MET A 11 -3.83 11.32 -2.63
N ARG A 12 -2.78 11.57 -1.86
CA ARG A 12 -2.85 12.39 -0.65
C ARG A 12 -3.34 13.81 -0.99
N GLU A 13 -2.81 14.42 -2.03
CA GLU A 13 -3.25 15.76 -2.48
C GLU A 13 -4.72 15.77 -2.92
N VAL A 14 -5.19 14.67 -3.53
CA VAL A 14 -6.59 14.50 -3.90
C VAL A 14 -7.47 14.38 -2.65
N ALA A 15 -7.07 13.57 -1.67
CA ALA A 15 -7.78 13.42 -0.39
C ALA A 15 -7.88 14.76 0.36
N ASP A 16 -6.78 15.51 0.41
CA ASP A 16 -6.72 16.84 1.04
C ASP A 16 -7.65 17.83 0.33
N SER A 17 -7.66 17.82 -1.01
CA SER A 17 -8.55 18.66 -1.82
C SER A 17 -10.03 18.31 -1.64
N LEU A 18 -10.37 17.03 -1.56
CA LEU A 18 -11.74 16.58 -1.32
C LEU A 18 -12.24 17.01 0.05
N ARG A 19 -11.39 16.91 1.08
CA ARG A 19 -11.71 17.39 2.42
C ARG A 19 -12.00 18.89 2.45
N GLN A 20 -11.17 19.69 1.78
CA GLN A 20 -11.37 21.14 1.69
C GLN A 20 -12.69 21.52 1.00
N LYS A 21 -13.17 20.66 0.09
CA LYS A 21 -14.47 20.80 -0.58
C LYS A 21 -15.66 20.31 0.25
N GLY A 22 -15.44 19.88 1.49
CA GLY A 22 -16.49 19.42 2.41
C GLY A 22 -16.83 17.94 2.30
N HIS A 23 -16.05 17.15 1.54
CA HIS A 23 -16.26 15.70 1.49
C HIS A 23 -15.65 15.01 2.72
N GLU A 24 -16.34 13.98 3.19
CA GLU A 24 -15.74 13.00 4.09
C GLU A 24 -14.85 12.06 3.28
N VAL A 25 -13.62 11.86 3.74
CA VAL A 25 -12.65 10.98 3.08
C VAL A 25 -12.17 9.97 4.11
N VAL A 26 -12.37 8.70 3.80
CA VAL A 26 -11.85 7.57 4.58
C VAL A 26 -10.72 6.90 3.81
N VAL A 27 -9.58 6.73 4.46
CA VAL A 27 -8.39 6.06 3.91
C VAL A 27 -8.20 4.74 4.64
N LEU A 28 -8.25 3.64 3.88
CA LEU A 28 -7.94 2.30 4.36
C LEU A 28 -6.47 1.99 4.12
N ALA A 29 -5.76 1.57 5.17
CA ALA A 29 -4.34 1.24 5.06
C ALA A 29 -3.97 0.05 5.95
N PRO A 30 -2.95 -0.74 5.59
CA PRO A 30 -2.33 -1.65 6.54
C PRO A 30 -1.80 -0.89 7.77
N ASP A 31 -1.71 -1.54 8.92
CA ASP A 31 -1.04 -0.99 10.10
C ASP A 31 0.46 -0.78 9.88
N VAL A 32 1.05 -1.57 8.99
CA VAL A 32 2.43 -1.46 8.50
C VAL A 32 2.48 -0.79 7.11
N SER A 33 3.00 0.44 7.04
CA SER A 33 3.10 1.22 5.80
C SER A 33 4.38 2.06 5.75
N LEU A 34 4.90 2.29 4.55
CA LEU A 34 6.07 3.16 4.32
C LEU A 34 5.66 4.63 4.36
N HIS A 35 4.69 5.04 3.54
CA HIS A 35 4.33 6.46 3.34
C HIS A 35 2.90 6.82 3.78
N ILE A 36 2.04 5.83 4.05
CA ILE A 36 0.64 6.09 4.46
C ILE A 36 0.57 6.39 5.96
N LYS A 37 0.60 7.67 6.33
CA LYS A 37 0.60 8.12 7.74
C LYS A 37 -0.70 8.86 8.11
N PRO A 38 -1.11 8.86 9.39
CA PRO A 38 -2.29 9.59 9.85
C PRO A 38 -2.22 11.08 9.51
N SER A 39 -3.36 11.66 9.17
CA SER A 39 -3.52 13.09 8.85
C SER A 39 -4.80 13.62 9.46
N LYS A 40 -4.89 14.94 9.66
CA LYS A 40 -6.13 15.62 10.07
C LYS A 40 -7.13 15.78 8.92
N ASN A 41 -6.68 15.56 7.68
CA ASN A 41 -7.45 15.83 6.47
C ASN A 41 -8.34 14.66 6.05
N PHE A 42 -8.19 13.47 6.64
CA PHE A 42 -9.01 12.31 6.33
C PHE A 42 -9.10 11.39 7.56
N VAL A 43 -10.15 10.57 7.61
CA VAL A 43 -10.26 9.52 8.62
C VAL A 43 -9.43 8.33 8.15
N MET A 44 -8.55 7.82 9.00
CA MET A 44 -7.75 6.64 8.68
C MET A 44 -8.29 5.42 9.43
N LYS A 45 -8.54 4.33 8.70
CA LYS A 45 -8.85 3.03 9.27
C LYS A 45 -7.73 2.05 8.92
N LYS A 46 -7.21 1.37 9.93
CA LYS A 46 -6.09 0.44 9.79
C LYS A 46 -6.54 -1.01 9.93
N TYR A 47 -5.86 -1.91 9.22
CA TYR A 47 -6.04 -3.36 9.37
C TYR A 47 -4.69 -4.05 9.49
N SER A 48 -4.65 -5.15 10.23
CA SER A 48 -3.41 -5.88 10.47
C SER A 48 -3.00 -6.77 9.31
N VAL A 49 -1.69 -6.85 9.10
CA VAL A 49 -1.06 -7.62 8.03
C VAL A 49 0.07 -8.50 8.57
N PRO A 50 0.40 -9.61 7.91
CA PRO A 50 1.33 -10.61 8.45
C PRO A 50 2.78 -10.32 8.01
N TYR A 51 3.20 -9.06 8.07
CA TYR A 51 4.55 -8.63 7.70
C TYR A 51 4.95 -7.38 8.51
N MET A 52 6.25 -7.14 8.63
CA MET A 52 6.80 -6.05 9.43
C MET A 52 7.28 -4.88 8.57
N GLU A 53 7.51 -3.71 9.18
CA GLU A 53 7.97 -2.52 8.46
C GLU A 53 9.37 -2.75 7.85
N GLU A 54 10.19 -3.56 8.50
CA GLU A 54 11.52 -3.96 8.04
C GLU A 54 11.46 -4.76 6.74
N ASP A 55 10.44 -5.62 6.58
CA ASP A 55 10.22 -6.39 5.35
C ASP A 55 9.96 -5.44 4.18
N LEU A 56 9.09 -4.45 4.38
CA LEU A 56 8.82 -3.43 3.35
C LEU A 56 10.06 -2.59 3.04
N LYS A 57 10.80 -2.14 4.06
CA LYS A 57 12.02 -1.33 3.88
C LYS A 57 13.10 -2.08 3.11
N LYS A 58 13.15 -3.41 3.21
CA LYS A 58 14.10 -4.24 2.47
C LYS A 58 13.64 -4.51 1.04
N GLU A 59 12.40 -4.94 0.86
CA GLU A 59 11.92 -5.46 -0.42
C GLU A 59 11.49 -4.34 -1.38
N PHE A 60 11.02 -3.20 -0.85
CA PHE A 60 10.57 -2.07 -1.67
C PHE A 60 11.72 -1.44 -2.47
N PRO A 61 12.92 -1.14 -1.90
CA PRO A 61 14.06 -0.69 -2.70
C PRO A 61 14.54 -1.75 -3.70
N ALA A 62 14.58 -3.03 -3.31
CA ALA A 62 15.00 -4.12 -4.20
C ALA A 62 14.16 -4.19 -5.49
N PHE A 63 12.85 -3.93 -5.35
CA PHE A 63 11.92 -3.83 -6.47
C PHE A 63 12.25 -2.70 -7.47
N PHE A 64 12.86 -1.60 -7.05
CA PHE A 64 13.30 -0.57 -7.99
C PHE A 64 14.73 -0.79 -8.48
N HIS A 65 15.59 -1.32 -7.61
CA HIS A 65 17.01 -1.45 -7.88
C HIS A 65 17.33 -2.45 -8.99
N PHE A 66 16.53 -3.52 -9.17
CA PHE A 66 16.81 -4.52 -10.22
C PHE A 66 16.94 -3.90 -11.63
N SER A 67 16.24 -2.79 -11.89
CA SER A 67 16.29 -2.10 -13.19
C SER A 67 17.65 -1.45 -13.47
N PHE A 68 18.39 -1.11 -12.41
CA PHE A 68 19.69 -0.44 -12.46
C PHE A 68 20.87 -1.40 -12.24
N GLU A 69 20.59 -2.68 -11.95
CA GLU A 69 21.64 -3.65 -11.71
C GLU A 69 22.37 -4.06 -13.00
N GLN A 70 23.69 -4.16 -12.89
CA GLN A 70 24.58 -4.68 -13.92
C GLN A 70 24.59 -6.22 -13.89
N GLY A 71 24.85 -6.84 -15.04
CA GLY A 71 24.92 -8.29 -15.17
C GLY A 71 24.38 -8.77 -16.51
N SER A 72 24.40 -10.08 -16.71
CA SER A 72 23.79 -10.70 -17.89
C SER A 72 22.28 -10.48 -17.90
N PHE A 73 21.68 -10.56 -19.10
CA PHE A 73 20.23 -10.45 -19.25
C PHE A 73 19.47 -11.45 -18.37
N LEU A 74 19.94 -12.70 -18.30
CA LEU A 74 19.29 -13.75 -17.53
C LEU A 74 19.32 -13.45 -16.02
N GLU A 75 20.46 -13.01 -15.48
CA GLU A 75 20.57 -12.64 -14.06
C GLU A 75 19.63 -11.49 -13.71
N ARG A 76 19.58 -10.45 -14.54
CA ARG A 76 18.67 -9.31 -14.37
C ARG A 76 17.22 -9.74 -14.43
N PHE A 77 16.85 -10.61 -15.37
CA PHE A 77 15.50 -11.14 -15.50
C PHE A 77 15.07 -11.95 -14.27
N VAL A 78 15.94 -12.83 -13.76
CA VAL A 78 15.64 -13.64 -12.56
C VAL A 78 15.43 -12.74 -11.34
N LYS A 79 16.28 -11.74 -11.14
CA LYS A 79 16.15 -10.78 -10.02
C LYS A 79 14.88 -9.92 -10.13
N ALA A 80 14.55 -9.46 -11.34
CA ALA A 80 13.31 -8.74 -11.62
C ALA A 80 12.09 -9.60 -11.26
N TYR A 81 12.07 -10.85 -11.73
CA TYR A 81 10.99 -11.78 -11.46
C TYR A 81 10.82 -12.05 -9.96
N GLN A 82 11.91 -12.30 -9.23
CA GLN A 82 11.87 -12.50 -7.78
C GLN A 82 11.33 -11.27 -7.05
N SER A 83 11.81 -10.07 -7.40
CA SER A 83 11.38 -8.81 -6.77
C SER A 83 9.91 -8.51 -7.04
N ILE A 84 9.45 -8.68 -8.30
CA ILE A 84 8.05 -8.51 -8.69
C ILE A 84 7.16 -9.51 -7.95
N LYS A 85 7.59 -10.78 -7.86
CA LYS A 85 6.87 -11.83 -7.13
C LYS A 85 6.70 -11.45 -5.67
N THR A 86 7.78 -11.03 -4.99
CA THR A 86 7.74 -10.64 -3.58
C THR A 86 6.79 -9.47 -3.32
N ILE A 87 6.90 -8.37 -4.07
CA ILE A 87 5.98 -7.22 -3.91
C ILE A 87 4.53 -7.60 -4.20
N THR A 88 4.30 -8.43 -5.21
CA THR A 88 2.94 -8.93 -5.53
C THR A 88 2.39 -9.78 -4.38
N THR A 89 3.23 -10.62 -3.75
CA THR A 89 2.83 -11.41 -2.57
C THR A 89 2.41 -10.52 -1.40
N PHE A 90 3.14 -9.43 -1.10
CA PHE A 90 2.71 -8.46 -0.09
C PHE A 90 1.35 -7.84 -0.44
N GLY A 91 1.17 -7.40 -1.69
CA GLY A 91 -0.08 -6.79 -2.15
C GLY A 91 -1.28 -7.73 -2.03
N VAL A 92 -1.13 -8.99 -2.49
CA VAL A 92 -2.18 -10.01 -2.40
C VAL A 92 -2.48 -10.36 -0.94
N SER A 93 -1.45 -10.55 -0.11
CA SER A 93 -1.60 -10.83 1.33
C SER A 93 -2.36 -9.70 2.03
N SER A 94 -1.98 -8.45 1.76
CA SER A 94 -2.64 -7.26 2.31
C SER A 94 -4.11 -7.18 1.92
N CYS A 95 -4.43 -7.43 0.64
CA CYS A 95 -5.82 -7.47 0.16
C CYS A 95 -6.62 -8.58 0.86
N GLY A 96 -6.04 -9.76 1.01
CA GLY A 96 -6.67 -10.86 1.74
C GLY A 96 -7.01 -10.50 3.19
N HIS A 97 -6.08 -9.85 3.90
CA HIS A 97 -6.30 -9.43 5.29
C HIS A 97 -7.32 -8.30 5.42
N LEU A 98 -7.35 -7.36 4.47
CA LEU A 98 -8.39 -6.34 4.40
C LEU A 98 -9.78 -6.99 4.28
N LEU A 99 -9.96 -7.90 3.33
CA LEU A 99 -11.24 -8.57 3.09
C LEU A 99 -11.67 -9.49 4.24
N GLN A 100 -10.71 -10.04 4.99
CA GLN A 100 -10.99 -10.85 6.18
C GLN A 100 -11.32 -10.01 7.43
N ASN A 101 -11.03 -8.71 7.41
CA ASN A 101 -11.38 -7.81 8.51
C ASN A 101 -12.87 -7.48 8.48
N LYS A 102 -13.68 -8.37 9.06
CA LYS A 102 -15.15 -8.26 9.10
C LYS A 102 -15.66 -6.97 9.74
N GLU A 103 -14.96 -6.46 10.74
CA GLU A 103 -15.34 -5.20 11.39
C GLU A 103 -15.21 -4.03 10.41
N LEU A 104 -14.09 -3.97 9.70
CA LEU A 104 -13.84 -2.91 8.72
C LEU A 104 -14.77 -3.02 7.51
N ILE A 105 -15.00 -4.22 7.00
CA ILE A 105 -15.94 -4.45 5.89
C ILE A 105 -17.36 -4.03 6.29
N ARG A 106 -17.83 -4.44 7.47
CA ARG A 106 -19.14 -4.03 7.99
C ARG A 106 -19.24 -2.52 8.15
N TYR A 107 -18.18 -1.85 8.63
CA TYR A 107 -18.14 -0.39 8.71
C TYR A 107 -18.32 0.26 7.33
N LEU A 108 -17.68 -0.27 6.28
CA LEU A 108 -17.85 0.26 4.92
C LEU A 108 -19.28 0.08 4.40
N GLU A 109 -19.87 -1.10 4.62
CA GLU A 109 -21.24 -1.41 4.24
C GLU A 109 -22.26 -0.50 4.97
N GLU A 110 -22.11 -0.30 6.28
CA GLU A 110 -23.01 0.53 7.10
C GLU A 110 -22.94 2.03 6.74
N ASN A 111 -21.82 2.49 6.17
CA ASN A 111 -21.62 3.89 5.78
C ASN A 111 -21.81 4.13 4.26
N GLU A 112 -22.27 3.12 3.52
CA GLU A 112 -22.58 3.22 2.08
C GLU A 112 -21.42 3.75 1.20
N PHE A 113 -20.19 3.33 1.52
CA PHE A 113 -18.99 3.63 0.72
C PHE A 113 -18.87 2.78 -0.55
#